data_AF-A0A0F7Z8P5-F1
#
_entry.id   AF-A0A0F7Z8P5-F1
#
_cell.length_a   1.000
_cell.length_b   1.000
_cell.length_c   1.000
_cell.angle_alpha   90.00
_cell.angle_beta   90.00
_cell.angle_gamma   90.00
#
_symmetry.space_group_name_H-M   'P 1'
#
loop_
_entity.id
_entity.type
_entity.pdbx_description
1 polymer ?
#
loop_
_entity_poly.entity_id
_entity_poly.type
_entity_poly.pdbx_seq_one_letter_code
_entity_poly.pdbx_strand_id
1 'polypeptide(L)'
;MESGQQPVWRSLGLLGRSAEGPGLGPGNCEKRLLWAASLLCVLLDLQLPGLLAAGQAEIDNHLEMGRKLLAAGQLAEALSHYHSAVETDPKNYLTYYKRATIYLAMGKFKSALPDLSKAIELKPDFLAARLQRGNILLKQGHTQEAKQDFEAVLKSNPEDAEAQSQLSRVVEQEFSMQEAQTAFQKKNYLGAVSFLDRVIEISPWDPEPKELRSECYLHLGDYNKAIMDLKPTTKLRNDNRAAFLKLSKLYYNLGEHEESLSQVRECLKLDQDDKDCFSHYKQVKKLTKQLESAEEHIKAQRYADAIEKYKAAMKTEPNVEIYTIKAKGWICHCLSKSKRVAEAIDLCSEAHQLDPRNTFVLRDRAEAFILNEEFEKAIEDYQEAKEFDAENEELKEGLERAQKLLKQSKKRNYYKILGIQRNANKQEIIKAYRKLAQQWHPDNFQSEDEKKEAEKRFIDIAAAKEVLTDPEMRQKFDSGEDPLDPENQQGGSGHQHQWASEFNPFGSGNFHFKFHFN
;
A
#
# COMPACT_ATOMS: atom_id res chain seq x y z
N MET A 1 15.35 -63.57 -25.71
CA MET A 1 15.62 -63.60 -24.26
C MET A 1 14.33 -63.14 -23.60
N GLU A 2 13.34 -64.03 -23.62
CA GLU A 2 12.88 -64.86 -22.49
C GLU A 2 11.86 -64.07 -21.64
N SER A 3 10.54 -64.19 -21.89
CA SER A 3 9.59 -65.28 -21.51
C SER A 3 9.39 -65.39 -19.99
N GLY A 4 8.21 -64.99 -19.48
CA GLY A 4 7.17 -65.93 -18.99
C GLY A 4 7.15 -65.92 -17.45
N GLN A 5 6.11 -66.28 -16.70
CA GLN A 5 4.75 -66.75 -16.93
C GLN A 5 4.05 -66.75 -15.54
N GLN A 6 2.71 -66.71 -15.53
CA GLN A 6 1.84 -66.94 -14.36
C GLN A 6 2.04 -68.35 -13.76
N PRO A 7 1.58 -68.61 -12.52
CA PRO A 7 1.26 -69.97 -12.09
C PRO A 7 -0.24 -70.24 -12.00
N VAL A 8 -0.61 -71.31 -12.71
CA VAL A 8 -1.82 -72.12 -12.60
C VAL A 8 -1.65 -73.09 -11.43
N TRP A 9 -2.72 -73.40 -10.69
CA TRP A 9 -2.76 -74.59 -9.82
C TRP A 9 -3.94 -75.49 -10.20
N ARG A 10 -3.62 -76.72 -10.63
CA ARG A 10 -4.51 -77.87 -10.72
C ARG A 10 -3.87 -79.06 -9.99
N SER A 11 -4.64 -79.63 -9.07
CA SER A 11 -4.84 -81.06 -8.77
C SER A 11 -3.64 -81.99 -8.48
N LEU A 12 -3.63 -82.64 -7.31
CA LEU A 12 -4.10 -84.04 -7.08
C LEU A 12 -3.46 -84.63 -5.80
N GLY A 13 -4.27 -85.29 -4.99
CA GLY A 13 -3.83 -86.09 -3.84
C GLY A 13 -4.99 -86.94 -3.33
N LEU A 14 -4.95 -88.23 -3.67
CA LEU A 14 -6.00 -89.24 -3.58
C LEU A 14 -6.01 -90.00 -2.24
N LEU A 15 -7.19 -90.60 -1.98
CA LEU A 15 -7.45 -91.92 -1.38
C LEU A 15 -7.42 -92.10 0.16
N GLY A 16 -8.60 -92.42 0.69
CA GLY A 16 -8.83 -93.00 2.02
C GLY A 16 -10.24 -93.59 2.20
N ARG A 17 -10.47 -94.77 1.63
CA ARG A 17 -11.40 -95.88 1.98
C ARG A 17 -12.85 -95.62 2.48
N SER A 18 -13.78 -96.07 1.62
CA SER A 18 -14.91 -97.01 1.82
C SER A 18 -15.45 -97.31 3.23
N ALA A 19 -16.76 -97.12 3.39
CA ALA A 19 -17.68 -98.06 4.06
C ALA A 19 -19.11 -97.85 3.53
N GLU A 20 -19.74 -98.93 3.05
CA GLU A 20 -21.15 -99.01 2.64
C GLU A 20 -22.07 -99.09 3.87
N GLY A 21 -23.28 -98.51 3.77
CA GLY A 21 -24.37 -98.69 4.73
C GLY A 21 -25.62 -97.89 4.34
N PRO A 22 -26.85 -98.41 4.57
CA PRO A 22 -27.99 -98.25 3.67
C PRO A 22 -28.86 -97.01 3.93
N GLY A 23 -29.64 -96.66 2.91
CA GLY A 23 -30.37 -95.39 2.81
C GLY A 23 -31.50 -95.14 3.79
N LEU A 24 -31.90 -93.87 3.86
CA LEU A 24 -33.16 -93.35 4.40
C LEU A 24 -33.54 -92.07 3.63
N GLY A 25 -34.84 -91.97 3.29
CA GLY A 25 -35.42 -91.13 2.24
C GLY A 25 -35.16 -89.62 2.27
N PRO A 26 -35.29 -88.95 1.10
CA PRO A 26 -35.24 -87.50 1.01
C PRO A 26 -36.56 -86.92 1.53
N GLY A 27 -36.52 -85.75 2.17
CA GLY A 27 -37.71 -84.89 2.10
C GLY A 27 -38.18 -84.15 3.34
N ASN A 28 -37.49 -84.15 4.48
CA ASN A 28 -37.95 -83.33 5.63
C ASN A 28 -36.98 -82.24 6.10
N CYS A 29 -35.66 -82.38 5.92
CA CYS A 29 -34.70 -81.36 6.38
C CYS A 29 -34.51 -80.23 5.35
N GLU A 30 -34.35 -80.56 4.06
CA GLU A 30 -34.28 -79.56 2.98
C GLU A 30 -35.60 -78.78 2.82
N LYS A 31 -36.74 -79.45 2.98
CA LYS A 31 -38.04 -78.77 2.98
C LYS A 31 -38.14 -77.82 4.17
N ARG A 32 -37.74 -78.21 5.38
CA ARG A 32 -37.76 -77.30 6.54
C ARG A 32 -36.82 -76.09 6.38
N LEU A 33 -35.67 -76.26 5.75
CA LEU A 33 -34.74 -75.16 5.44
C LEU A 33 -35.28 -74.21 4.37
N LEU A 34 -35.88 -74.76 3.31
CA LEU A 34 -36.55 -73.97 2.28
C LEU A 34 -37.75 -73.20 2.86
N TRP A 35 -38.57 -73.84 3.70
CA TRP A 35 -39.68 -73.20 4.38
C TRP A 35 -39.21 -72.13 5.36
N ALA A 36 -38.13 -72.36 6.11
CA ALA A 36 -37.53 -71.36 7.00
C ALA A 36 -36.91 -70.18 6.24
N ALA A 37 -36.26 -70.42 5.10
CA ALA A 37 -35.74 -69.37 4.22
C ALA A 37 -36.87 -68.56 3.56
N SER A 38 -37.94 -69.23 3.13
CA SER A 38 -39.16 -68.55 2.63
C SER A 38 -39.85 -67.73 3.73
N LEU A 39 -39.92 -68.23 4.96
CA LEU A 39 -40.47 -67.49 6.11
C LEU A 39 -39.58 -66.30 6.48
N LEU A 40 -38.25 -66.45 6.42
CA LEU A 40 -37.30 -65.36 6.64
C LEU A 40 -37.42 -64.29 5.56
N CYS A 41 -37.56 -64.67 4.28
CA CYS A 41 -37.82 -63.75 3.17
C CYS A 41 -39.16 -63.03 3.33
N VAL A 42 -40.23 -63.74 3.72
CA VAL A 42 -41.54 -63.12 3.98
C VAL A 42 -41.50 -62.19 5.19
N LEU A 43 -40.74 -62.53 6.25
CA LEU A 43 -40.54 -61.67 7.41
C LEU A 43 -39.67 -60.43 7.07
N LEU A 44 -38.65 -60.60 6.24
CA LEU A 44 -37.86 -59.49 5.68
C LEU A 44 -38.73 -58.60 4.77
N ASP A 45 -39.57 -59.16 3.91
CA ASP A 45 -40.52 -58.43 3.05
C ASP A 45 -41.65 -57.75 3.85
N LEU A 46 -41.98 -58.23 5.06
CA LEU A 46 -42.91 -57.57 5.98
C LEU A 46 -42.24 -56.46 6.81
N GLN A 47 -40.93 -56.55 7.08
CA GLN A 47 -40.17 -55.56 7.85
C GLN A 47 -39.56 -54.44 6.97
N LEU A 48 -39.23 -54.73 5.71
CA LEU A 48 -38.71 -53.75 4.74
C LEU A 48 -39.65 -52.55 4.51
N PRO A 49 -40.99 -52.73 4.35
CA PRO A 49 -41.93 -51.62 4.20
C PRO A 49 -41.97 -50.73 5.43
N GLY A 50 -41.85 -51.30 6.64
CA GLY A 50 -41.84 -50.55 7.90
C GLY A 50 -40.57 -49.70 8.07
N LEU A 51 -39.42 -50.22 7.66
CA LEU A 51 -38.14 -49.50 7.71
C LEU A 51 -38.09 -48.36 6.68
N LEU A 52 -38.60 -48.60 5.47
CA LEU A 52 -38.73 -47.56 4.43
C LEU A 52 -39.78 -46.50 4.81
N ALA A 53 -40.88 -46.89 5.45
CA ALA A 53 -41.89 -45.95 5.93
C ALA A 53 -41.39 -45.08 7.09
N ALA A 54 -40.58 -45.63 8.00
CA ALA A 54 -39.95 -44.87 9.08
C ALA A 54 -38.96 -43.83 8.54
N GLY A 55 -38.12 -44.20 7.56
CA GLY A 55 -37.21 -43.27 6.89
C GLY A 55 -37.94 -42.17 6.11
N GLN A 56 -39.05 -42.51 5.43
CA GLN A 56 -39.87 -41.52 4.71
C GLN A 56 -40.54 -40.52 5.65
N ALA A 57 -41.07 -40.98 6.79
CA ALA A 57 -41.68 -40.11 7.79
C ALA A 57 -40.65 -39.16 8.44
N GLU A 58 -39.43 -39.65 8.67
CA GLU A 58 -38.31 -38.84 9.16
C GLU A 58 -37.90 -37.76 8.15
N ILE A 59 -37.79 -38.10 6.86
CA ILE A 59 -37.53 -37.14 5.77
C ILE A 59 -38.62 -36.06 5.73
N ASP A 60 -39.88 -36.45 5.74
CA ASP A 60 -41.00 -35.51 5.66
C ASP A 60 -41.03 -34.56 6.86
N ASN A 61 -40.70 -35.05 8.06
CA ASN A 61 -40.53 -34.21 9.25
C ASN A 61 -39.37 -33.21 9.09
N HIS A 62 -38.21 -33.64 8.61
CA HIS A 62 -37.09 -32.73 8.33
C HIS A 62 -37.46 -31.68 7.27
N LEU A 63 -38.17 -32.06 6.22
CA LEU A 63 -38.63 -31.15 5.17
C LEU A 63 -39.69 -30.16 5.69
N GLU A 64 -40.59 -30.59 6.56
CA GLU A 64 -41.61 -29.71 7.16
C GLU A 64 -40.96 -28.72 8.12
N MET A 65 -40.09 -29.19 9.01
CA MET A 65 -39.36 -28.34 9.96
C MET A 65 -38.46 -27.35 9.22
N GLY A 66 -37.74 -27.80 8.19
CA GLY A 66 -36.95 -26.94 7.33
C GLY A 66 -37.78 -25.84 6.64
N ARG A 67 -39.01 -26.13 6.20
CA ARG A 67 -39.93 -25.10 5.65
C ARG A 67 -40.39 -24.11 6.70
N LYS A 68 -40.76 -24.58 7.89
CA LYS A 68 -41.19 -23.71 9.01
C LYS A 68 -40.08 -22.75 9.42
N LEU A 69 -38.86 -23.25 9.57
CA LEU A 69 -37.68 -22.46 9.91
C LEU A 69 -37.31 -21.47 8.80
N LEU A 70 -37.42 -21.86 7.53
CA LEU A 70 -37.24 -20.96 6.40
C LEU A 70 -38.25 -19.79 6.43
N ALA A 71 -39.53 -20.10 6.68
CA ALA A 71 -40.58 -19.09 6.80
C ALA A 71 -40.38 -18.16 8.01
N ALA A 72 -39.76 -18.67 9.08
CA ALA A 72 -39.35 -17.90 10.25
C ALA A 72 -38.04 -17.11 10.06
N GLY A 73 -37.36 -17.25 8.90
CA GLY A 73 -36.08 -16.61 8.62
C GLY A 73 -34.86 -17.24 9.29
N GLN A 74 -35.02 -18.39 9.97
CA GLN A 74 -33.94 -19.13 10.62
C GLN A 74 -33.16 -19.99 9.60
N LEU A 75 -32.41 -19.32 8.72
CA LEU A 75 -31.73 -19.95 7.58
C LEU A 75 -30.72 -21.03 7.97
N ALA A 76 -29.97 -20.85 9.07
CA ALA A 76 -28.94 -21.81 9.50
C ALA A 76 -29.54 -23.11 10.05
N GLU A 77 -30.61 -23.02 10.83
CA GLU A 77 -31.32 -24.20 11.36
C GLU A 77 -32.07 -24.91 10.23
N ALA A 78 -32.73 -24.16 9.34
CA ALA A 78 -33.34 -24.71 8.14
C ALA A 78 -32.32 -25.49 7.31
N LEU A 79 -31.12 -24.93 7.10
CA LEU A 79 -30.04 -25.60 6.36
C LEU A 79 -29.66 -26.95 6.99
N SER A 80 -29.60 -27.05 8.32
CA SER A 80 -29.31 -28.32 9.01
C SER A 80 -30.37 -29.38 8.71
N HIS A 81 -31.66 -29.04 8.78
CA HIS A 81 -32.73 -29.99 8.46
C HIS A 81 -32.71 -30.42 6.99
N TYR A 82 -32.43 -29.49 6.06
CA TYR A 82 -32.28 -29.85 4.65
C TYR A 82 -31.00 -30.63 4.36
N HIS A 83 -29.95 -30.51 5.18
CA HIS A 83 -28.77 -31.35 5.08
C HIS A 83 -29.11 -32.80 5.42
N SER A 84 -29.74 -33.04 6.59
CA SER A 84 -30.21 -34.37 6.99
C SER A 84 -31.18 -34.97 5.96
N ALA A 85 -32.10 -34.16 5.42
CA ALA A 85 -33.03 -34.64 4.39
C ALA A 85 -32.32 -35.11 3.10
N VAL A 86 -31.20 -34.48 2.71
CA VAL A 86 -30.40 -34.93 1.55
C VAL A 86 -29.62 -36.21 1.86
N GLU A 87 -29.11 -36.37 3.08
CA GLU A 87 -28.40 -37.59 3.49
C GLU A 87 -29.35 -38.80 3.52
N THR A 88 -30.58 -38.62 3.99
CA THR A 88 -31.58 -39.68 4.08
C THR A 88 -32.22 -40.02 2.73
N ASP A 89 -32.43 -39.04 1.84
CA ASP A 89 -32.89 -39.28 0.46
C ASP A 89 -32.02 -38.56 -0.59
N PRO A 90 -30.93 -39.22 -1.04
CA PRO A 90 -30.02 -38.65 -2.04
C PRO A 90 -30.60 -38.54 -3.46
N LYS A 91 -31.81 -39.05 -3.72
CA LYS A 91 -32.43 -39.05 -5.07
C LYS A 91 -33.48 -37.97 -5.25
N ASN A 92 -33.87 -37.27 -4.17
CA ASN A 92 -34.87 -36.22 -4.24
C ASN A 92 -34.30 -34.88 -4.73
N TYR A 93 -34.49 -34.59 -6.01
CA TYR A 93 -34.04 -33.34 -6.65
C TYR A 93 -34.56 -32.08 -5.93
N LEU A 94 -35.77 -32.13 -5.35
CA LEU A 94 -36.40 -30.97 -4.73
C LEU A 94 -35.71 -30.59 -3.42
N THR A 95 -35.19 -31.57 -2.68
CA THR A 95 -34.42 -31.34 -1.46
C THR A 95 -33.11 -30.63 -1.77
N TYR A 96 -32.37 -31.07 -2.79
CA TYR A 96 -31.17 -30.36 -3.27
C TYR A 96 -31.51 -28.93 -3.70
N TYR A 97 -32.55 -28.72 -4.50
CA TYR A 97 -32.95 -27.38 -4.92
C TYR A 97 -33.29 -26.47 -3.74
N LYS A 98 -34.05 -26.96 -2.75
CA LYS A 98 -34.38 -26.19 -1.55
C LYS A 98 -33.14 -25.86 -0.74
N ARG A 99 -32.22 -26.80 -0.56
CA ARG A 99 -30.94 -26.55 0.11
C ARG A 99 -30.11 -25.50 -0.63
N ALA A 100 -30.08 -25.56 -1.97
CA ALA A 100 -29.46 -24.53 -2.80
C ALA A 100 -30.09 -23.15 -2.60
N THR A 101 -31.43 -23.04 -2.56
CA THR A 101 -32.10 -21.76 -2.31
C THR A 101 -31.78 -21.17 -0.94
N ILE A 102 -31.58 -22.02 0.08
CA ILE A 102 -31.12 -21.57 1.41
C ILE A 102 -29.70 -21.07 1.33
N TYR A 103 -28.80 -21.81 0.67
CA TYR A 103 -27.44 -21.33 0.44
C TYR A 103 -27.43 -19.98 -0.28
N LEU A 104 -28.30 -19.76 -1.28
CA LEU A 104 -28.43 -18.49 -1.98
C LEU A 104 -28.95 -17.37 -1.07
N ALA A 105 -29.97 -17.64 -0.25
CA ALA A 105 -30.48 -16.69 0.74
C ALA A 105 -29.40 -16.29 1.78
N MET A 106 -28.46 -17.20 2.07
CA MET A 106 -27.29 -16.94 2.93
C MET A 106 -26.10 -16.31 2.19
N GLY A 107 -26.21 -16.04 0.88
CA GLY A 107 -25.11 -15.52 0.06
C GLY A 107 -24.00 -16.55 -0.25
N LYS A 108 -24.21 -17.84 0.04
CA LYS A 108 -23.24 -18.94 -0.13
C LYS A 108 -23.37 -19.61 -1.51
N PHE A 109 -23.20 -18.84 -2.58
CA PHE A 109 -23.35 -19.32 -3.96
C PHE A 109 -22.41 -20.47 -4.35
N LYS A 110 -21.17 -20.50 -3.82
CA LYS A 110 -20.21 -21.61 -4.04
C LYS A 110 -20.77 -22.96 -3.56
N SER A 111 -21.57 -22.97 -2.50
CA SER A 111 -22.22 -24.18 -1.97
C SER A 111 -23.54 -24.51 -2.68
N ALA A 112 -24.20 -23.52 -3.28
CA ALA A 112 -25.45 -23.72 -4.01
C ALA A 112 -25.25 -24.39 -5.39
N LEU A 113 -24.15 -24.09 -6.09
CA LEU A 113 -23.90 -24.60 -7.45
C LEU A 113 -23.89 -26.13 -7.58
N PRO A 114 -23.22 -26.89 -6.69
CA PRO A 114 -23.28 -28.36 -6.72
C PRO A 114 -24.70 -28.89 -6.53
N ASP A 115 -25.48 -28.31 -5.62
CA ASP A 115 -26.85 -28.73 -5.34
C ASP A 115 -27.79 -28.44 -6.52
N LEU A 116 -27.65 -27.28 -7.16
CA LEU A 116 -28.40 -26.96 -8.38
C LEU A 116 -28.05 -27.92 -9.52
N SER A 117 -26.75 -28.21 -9.70
CA SER A 117 -26.31 -29.17 -10.72
C SER A 117 -26.84 -30.57 -10.44
N LYS A 118 -26.86 -31.01 -9.18
CA LYS A 118 -27.42 -32.30 -8.80
C LYS A 118 -28.94 -32.36 -9.00
N ALA A 119 -29.65 -31.27 -8.70
CA ALA A 119 -31.09 -31.17 -8.96
C ALA A 119 -31.39 -31.28 -10.47
N ILE A 120 -30.57 -30.66 -11.33
CA ILE A 120 -30.69 -30.74 -12.81
C ILE A 120 -30.35 -32.15 -13.31
N GLU A 121 -29.35 -32.81 -12.74
CA GLU A 121 -28.99 -34.20 -13.07
C GLU A 121 -30.13 -35.16 -12.73
N LEU A 122 -30.72 -35.02 -11.54
CA LEU A 122 -31.82 -35.87 -11.07
C LEU A 122 -33.13 -35.57 -11.80
N LYS A 123 -33.38 -34.32 -12.19
CA LYS A 123 -34.57 -33.90 -12.95
C LYS A 123 -34.23 -32.83 -13.99
N PRO A 124 -33.89 -33.24 -15.22
CA PRO A 124 -33.53 -32.31 -16.30
C PRO A 124 -34.63 -31.31 -16.68
N ASP A 125 -35.91 -31.69 -16.52
CA ASP A 125 -37.05 -30.83 -16.88
C ASP A 125 -37.35 -29.76 -15.82
N PHE A 126 -36.62 -29.74 -14.70
CA PHE A 126 -36.82 -28.77 -13.65
C PHE A 126 -36.11 -27.44 -13.96
N LEU A 127 -36.78 -26.61 -14.76
CA LEU A 127 -36.24 -25.37 -15.33
C LEU A 127 -35.80 -24.34 -14.28
N ALA A 128 -36.47 -24.28 -13.12
CA ALA A 128 -36.12 -23.33 -12.06
C ALA A 128 -34.68 -23.54 -11.54
N ALA A 129 -34.19 -24.77 -11.46
CA ALA A 129 -32.80 -25.03 -11.07
C ALA A 129 -31.80 -24.55 -12.15
N ARG A 130 -32.14 -24.71 -13.44
CA ARG A 130 -31.32 -24.19 -14.55
C ARG A 130 -31.25 -22.67 -14.54
N LEU A 131 -32.40 -22.00 -14.40
CA LEU A 131 -32.47 -20.53 -14.33
C LEU A 131 -31.61 -19.98 -13.18
N GLN A 132 -31.73 -20.57 -11.98
CA GLN A 132 -30.91 -20.18 -10.83
C GLN A 132 -29.43 -20.47 -11.04
N ARG A 133 -29.06 -21.60 -11.65
CA ARG A 133 -27.66 -21.94 -11.94
C ARG A 133 -27.07 -20.97 -12.97
N GLY A 134 -27.77 -20.71 -14.07
CA GLY A 134 -27.37 -19.74 -15.09
C GLY A 134 -27.15 -18.34 -14.51
N ASN A 135 -28.04 -17.88 -13.61
CA ASN A 135 -27.88 -16.60 -12.92
C ASN A 135 -26.60 -16.51 -12.09
N ILE A 136 -26.22 -17.59 -11.40
CA ILE A 136 -24.97 -17.64 -10.61
C ILE A 136 -23.75 -17.70 -11.53
N LEU A 137 -23.82 -18.52 -12.58
CA LEU A 137 -22.75 -18.67 -13.56
C LEU A 137 -22.45 -17.36 -14.28
N LEU A 138 -23.48 -16.61 -14.69
CA LEU A 138 -23.31 -15.28 -15.29
C LEU A 138 -22.61 -14.32 -14.33
N LYS A 139 -23.01 -14.30 -13.04
CA LYS A 139 -22.34 -13.46 -12.04
C LYS A 139 -20.87 -13.81 -11.84
N GLN A 140 -20.49 -15.08 -12.04
CA GLN A 140 -19.12 -15.57 -11.98
C GLN A 140 -18.31 -15.37 -13.28
N GLY A 141 -18.94 -14.90 -14.36
CA GLY A 141 -18.30 -14.75 -15.67
C GLY A 141 -18.31 -16.01 -16.54
N HIS A 142 -18.91 -17.12 -16.09
CA HIS A 142 -19.05 -18.36 -16.87
C HIS A 142 -20.18 -18.23 -17.91
N THR A 143 -20.00 -17.35 -18.89
CA THR A 143 -21.03 -16.95 -19.86
C THR A 143 -21.51 -18.09 -20.75
N GLN A 144 -20.62 -18.97 -21.19
CA GLN A 144 -21.00 -20.10 -22.05
C GLN A 144 -21.94 -21.08 -21.34
N GLU A 145 -21.63 -21.45 -20.09
CA GLU A 145 -22.47 -22.35 -19.30
C GLU A 145 -23.80 -21.67 -18.92
N ALA A 146 -23.76 -20.38 -18.56
CA ALA A 146 -24.96 -19.60 -18.29
C ALA A 146 -25.89 -19.53 -19.51
N LYS A 147 -25.33 -19.27 -20.70
CA LYS A 147 -26.05 -19.26 -21.97
C LYS A 147 -26.75 -20.58 -22.24
N GLN A 148 -26.06 -21.70 -22.08
CA GLN A 148 -26.64 -23.03 -22.27
C GLN A 148 -27.82 -23.28 -21.33
N ASP A 149 -27.71 -22.86 -20.06
CA ASP A 149 -28.81 -22.99 -19.10
C ASP A 149 -30.03 -22.14 -19.49
N PHE A 150 -29.83 -20.88 -19.88
CA PHE A 150 -30.93 -20.01 -20.31
C PHE A 150 -31.58 -20.49 -21.61
N GLU A 151 -30.79 -20.91 -22.60
CA GLU A 151 -31.29 -21.49 -23.84
C GLU A 151 -32.09 -22.78 -23.60
N ALA A 152 -31.65 -23.62 -22.65
CA ALA A 152 -32.40 -24.82 -22.28
C ALA A 152 -33.74 -24.51 -21.59
N VAL A 153 -33.82 -23.43 -20.81
CA VAL A 153 -35.08 -22.91 -20.26
C VAL A 153 -35.99 -22.43 -21.39
N LEU A 154 -35.47 -21.58 -22.29
CA LEU A 154 -36.25 -21.02 -23.41
C LEU A 154 -36.70 -22.06 -24.43
N LYS A 155 -35.94 -23.14 -24.62
CA LYS A 155 -36.36 -24.27 -25.46
C LYS A 155 -37.62 -24.96 -24.92
N SER A 156 -37.80 -24.96 -23.60
CA SER A 156 -38.93 -25.61 -22.92
C SER A 156 -40.07 -24.62 -22.64
N ASN A 157 -39.73 -23.37 -22.33
CA ASN A 157 -40.65 -22.26 -22.09
C ASN A 157 -40.17 -21.01 -22.84
N PRO A 158 -40.56 -20.83 -24.13
CA PRO A 158 -40.08 -19.72 -24.95
C PRO A 158 -40.43 -18.33 -24.41
N GLU A 159 -41.53 -18.20 -23.66
CA GLU A 159 -42.05 -16.94 -23.11
C GLU A 159 -41.49 -16.64 -21.70
N ASP A 160 -40.45 -17.36 -21.25
CA ASP A 160 -39.81 -17.09 -19.96
C ASP A 160 -39.05 -15.75 -19.99
N ALA A 161 -39.69 -14.69 -19.50
CA ALA A 161 -39.18 -13.33 -19.54
C ALA A 161 -37.84 -13.17 -18.80
N GLU A 162 -37.62 -13.90 -17.70
CA GLU A 162 -36.37 -13.84 -16.95
C GLU A 162 -35.23 -14.47 -17.77
N ALA A 163 -35.44 -15.67 -18.33
CA ALA A 163 -34.42 -16.32 -19.16
C ALA A 163 -34.08 -15.50 -20.41
N GLN A 164 -35.05 -14.87 -21.08
CA GLN A 164 -34.81 -13.96 -22.21
C GLN A 164 -33.95 -12.74 -21.80
N SER A 165 -34.31 -12.11 -20.68
CA SER A 165 -33.57 -10.96 -20.15
C SER A 165 -32.13 -11.33 -19.79
N GLN A 166 -31.93 -12.46 -19.10
CA GLN A 166 -30.59 -12.90 -18.70
C GLN A 166 -29.74 -13.32 -19.90
N LEU A 167 -30.33 -13.98 -20.91
CA LEU A 167 -29.62 -14.30 -22.16
C LEU A 167 -29.16 -13.03 -22.88
N SER A 168 -29.96 -11.97 -22.87
CA SER A 168 -29.57 -10.68 -23.45
C SER A 168 -28.38 -10.04 -22.69
N ARG A 169 -28.37 -10.16 -21.35
CA ARG A 169 -27.23 -9.74 -20.52
C ARG A 169 -25.97 -10.56 -20.76
N VAL A 170 -26.10 -11.86 -21.06
CA VAL A 170 -24.95 -12.69 -21.46
C VAL A 170 -24.32 -12.14 -22.75
N VAL A 171 -25.13 -11.90 -23.77
CA VAL A 171 -24.64 -11.37 -25.06
C VAL A 171 -24.00 -9.98 -24.88
N GLU A 172 -24.59 -9.12 -24.06
CA GLU A 172 -24.03 -7.81 -23.73
C GLU A 172 -22.67 -7.90 -23.02
N GLN A 173 -22.55 -8.83 -22.06
CA GLN A 173 -21.30 -9.08 -21.35
C GLN A 173 -20.22 -9.57 -22.32
N GLU A 174 -20.53 -10.55 -23.17
CA GLU A 174 -19.58 -11.13 -24.13
C GLU A 174 -19.06 -10.08 -25.10
N PHE A 175 -19.96 -9.27 -25.64
CA PHE A 175 -19.63 -8.15 -26.53
C PHE A 175 -18.74 -7.12 -25.82
N SER A 176 -19.13 -6.69 -24.61
CA SER A 176 -18.37 -5.70 -23.84
C SER A 176 -16.97 -6.21 -23.49
N MET A 177 -16.84 -7.50 -23.13
CA MET A 177 -15.55 -8.11 -22.83
C MET A 177 -14.64 -8.16 -24.07
N GLN A 178 -15.18 -8.49 -25.24
CA GLN A 178 -14.43 -8.49 -26.50
C GLN A 178 -13.96 -7.08 -26.89
N GLU A 179 -14.82 -6.07 -26.76
CA GLU A 179 -14.45 -4.68 -27.02
C GLU A 179 -13.41 -4.16 -26.02
N ALA A 180 -13.52 -4.53 -24.74
CA ALA A 180 -12.52 -4.21 -23.73
C ALA A 180 -11.14 -4.77 -24.09
N GLN A 181 -11.06 -6.05 -24.47
CA GLN A 181 -9.81 -6.68 -24.89
C GLN A 181 -9.24 -6.02 -26.15
N THR A 182 -10.08 -5.69 -27.12
CA THR A 182 -9.67 -5.01 -28.36
C THR A 182 -9.15 -3.60 -28.06
N ALA A 183 -9.82 -2.85 -27.20
CA ALA A 183 -9.40 -1.52 -26.76
C ALA A 183 -8.07 -1.58 -26.01
N PHE A 184 -7.90 -2.57 -25.13
CA PHE A 184 -6.65 -2.81 -24.40
C PHE A 184 -5.48 -3.08 -25.35
N GLN A 185 -5.66 -3.95 -26.34
CA GLN A 185 -4.63 -4.25 -27.36
C GLN A 185 -4.25 -3.00 -28.18
N LYS A 186 -5.23 -2.14 -28.47
CA LYS A 186 -5.02 -0.83 -29.13
C LYS A 186 -4.42 0.24 -28.20
N LYS A 187 -4.10 -0.11 -26.94
CA LYS A 187 -3.62 0.80 -25.88
C LYS A 187 -4.61 1.92 -25.54
N ASN A 188 -5.87 1.77 -25.91
CA ASN A 188 -6.95 2.66 -25.49
C ASN A 188 -7.46 2.21 -24.11
N TYR A 189 -6.67 2.49 -23.07
CA TYR A 189 -6.96 2.04 -21.71
C TYR A 189 -8.23 2.67 -21.13
N LEU A 190 -8.51 3.95 -21.42
CA LEU A 190 -9.75 4.61 -20.96
C LEU A 190 -10.99 3.99 -21.60
N GLY A 191 -10.93 3.68 -22.91
CA GLY A 191 -12.00 2.95 -23.59
C GLY A 191 -12.18 1.54 -23.02
N ALA A 192 -11.08 0.82 -22.78
CA ALA A 192 -11.14 -0.50 -22.16
C ALA A 192 -11.80 -0.47 -20.78
N VAL A 193 -11.46 0.52 -19.93
CA VAL A 193 -12.09 0.71 -18.61
C VAL A 193 -13.61 0.87 -18.72
N SER A 194 -14.11 1.68 -19.66
CA SER A 194 -15.56 1.89 -19.82
C SER A 194 -16.33 0.60 -20.17
N PHE A 195 -15.76 -0.25 -21.02
CA PHE A 195 -16.36 -1.55 -21.34
C PHE A 195 -16.28 -2.51 -20.15
N LEU A 196 -15.15 -2.49 -19.41
CA LEU A 196 -14.96 -3.33 -18.23
C LEU A 196 -15.90 -2.95 -17.08
N ASP A 197 -16.24 -1.67 -16.93
CA ASP A 197 -17.26 -1.22 -15.98
C ASP A 197 -18.58 -1.96 -16.25
N ARG A 198 -18.99 -2.04 -17.52
CA ARG A 198 -20.22 -2.74 -17.92
C ARG A 198 -20.14 -4.24 -17.67
N VAL A 199 -19.00 -4.86 -17.98
CA VAL A 199 -18.78 -6.28 -17.69
C VAL A 199 -18.91 -6.54 -16.19
N ILE A 200 -18.26 -5.72 -15.35
CA ILE A 200 -18.26 -5.90 -13.88
C ILE A 200 -19.64 -5.68 -13.26
N GLU A 201 -20.48 -4.81 -13.82
CA GLU A 201 -21.89 -4.66 -13.41
C GLU A 201 -22.69 -5.95 -13.65
N ILE A 202 -22.42 -6.66 -14.75
CA ILE A 202 -23.13 -7.89 -15.12
C ILE A 202 -22.57 -9.09 -14.36
N SER A 203 -21.24 -9.22 -14.31
CA SER A 203 -20.48 -10.32 -13.70
C SER A 203 -19.59 -9.84 -12.56
N PRO A 204 -20.15 -9.45 -11.40
CA PRO A 204 -19.39 -8.84 -10.30
C PRO A 204 -18.44 -9.79 -9.57
N TRP A 205 -18.65 -11.11 -9.71
CA TRP A 205 -17.82 -12.15 -9.08
C TRP A 205 -16.79 -12.74 -10.04
N ASP A 206 -16.71 -12.23 -11.26
CA ASP A 206 -15.66 -12.55 -12.21
C ASP A 206 -14.38 -11.77 -11.85
N PRO A 207 -13.26 -12.45 -11.54
CA PRO A 207 -11.99 -11.79 -11.29
C PRO A 207 -11.33 -11.24 -12.56
N GLU A 208 -11.55 -11.85 -13.73
CA GLU A 208 -10.85 -11.51 -14.97
C GLU A 208 -11.02 -10.04 -15.41
N PRO A 209 -12.23 -9.48 -15.51
CA PRO A 209 -12.41 -8.09 -15.94
C PRO A 209 -11.83 -7.10 -14.92
N LYS A 210 -11.82 -7.45 -13.62
CA LYS A 210 -11.20 -6.62 -12.57
C LYS A 210 -9.67 -6.62 -12.71
N GLU A 211 -9.08 -7.78 -13.00
CA GLU A 211 -7.63 -7.88 -13.27
C GLU A 211 -7.25 -7.07 -14.52
N LEU A 212 -8.01 -7.20 -15.61
CA LEU A 212 -7.75 -6.43 -16.83
C LEU A 212 -7.95 -4.91 -16.62
N ARG A 213 -8.97 -4.51 -15.85
CA ARG A 213 -9.21 -3.10 -15.53
C ARG A 213 -8.12 -2.53 -14.63
N SER A 214 -7.63 -3.33 -13.68
CA SER A 214 -6.44 -3.01 -12.90
C SER A 214 -5.22 -2.79 -13.80
N GLU A 215 -4.98 -3.68 -14.76
CA GLU A 215 -3.87 -3.51 -15.72
C GLU A 215 -4.01 -2.22 -16.56
N CYS A 216 -5.23 -1.84 -16.95
CA CYS A 216 -5.49 -0.54 -17.56
C CYS A 216 -5.09 0.62 -16.64
N TYR A 217 -5.48 0.58 -15.36
CA TYR A 217 -5.14 1.63 -14.39
C TYR A 217 -3.63 1.74 -14.16
N LEU A 218 -2.90 0.63 -14.18
CA LEU A 218 -1.44 0.66 -14.10
C LEU A 218 -0.82 1.41 -15.29
N HIS A 219 -1.34 1.19 -16.50
CA HIS A 219 -0.89 1.94 -17.68
C HIS A 219 -1.29 3.42 -17.65
N LEU A 220 -2.35 3.77 -16.93
CA LEU A 220 -2.78 5.15 -16.71
C LEU A 220 -2.05 5.83 -15.53
N GLY A 221 -1.26 5.09 -14.74
CA GLY A 221 -0.61 5.60 -13.53
C GLY A 221 -1.51 5.66 -12.29
N ASP A 222 -2.74 5.14 -12.36
CA ASP A 222 -3.73 5.14 -11.28
C ASP A 222 -3.57 3.91 -10.36
N TYR A 223 -2.43 3.80 -9.67
CA TYR A 223 -2.10 2.62 -8.85
C TYR A 223 -3.12 2.30 -7.74
N ASN A 224 -3.75 3.33 -7.14
CA ASN A 224 -4.77 3.14 -6.11
C ASN A 224 -6.01 2.42 -6.65
N LYS A 225 -6.48 2.79 -7.86
CA LYS A 225 -7.62 2.13 -8.49
C LYS A 225 -7.28 0.69 -8.89
N ALA A 226 -6.05 0.46 -9.36
CA ALA A 226 -5.54 -0.89 -9.65
C ALA A 226 -5.59 -1.79 -8.39
N ILE A 227 -5.13 -1.29 -7.25
CA ILE A 227 -5.19 -2.01 -5.96
C ILE A 227 -6.63 -2.27 -5.52
N MET A 228 -7.52 -1.28 -5.67
CA MET A 228 -8.95 -1.43 -5.35
C MET A 228 -9.62 -2.56 -6.14
N ASP A 229 -9.22 -2.75 -7.40
CA ASP A 229 -9.74 -3.82 -8.26
C ASP A 229 -9.13 -5.18 -7.97
N LEU A 230 -7.81 -5.25 -7.75
CA LEU A 230 -7.12 -6.51 -7.48
C LEU A 230 -7.41 -7.09 -6.09
N LYS A 231 -7.57 -6.25 -5.07
CA LYS A 231 -7.72 -6.72 -3.68
C LYS A 231 -8.91 -7.66 -3.51
N PRO A 232 -10.12 -7.39 -4.05
CA PRO A 232 -11.24 -8.35 -4.00
C PRO A 232 -10.97 -9.67 -4.74
N THR A 233 -10.20 -9.68 -5.84
CA THR A 233 -10.01 -10.90 -6.66
C THR A 233 -9.28 -12.00 -5.90
N THR A 234 -8.44 -11.63 -4.93
CA THR A 234 -7.75 -12.57 -4.02
C THR A 234 -8.71 -13.48 -3.26
N LYS A 235 -9.96 -13.04 -3.00
CA LYS A 235 -10.99 -13.80 -2.27
C LYS A 235 -11.99 -14.50 -3.19
N LEU A 236 -12.07 -14.11 -4.46
CA LEU A 236 -13.05 -14.66 -5.41
C LEU A 236 -12.67 -16.09 -5.80
N ARG A 237 -11.40 -16.36 -6.05
CA ARG A 237 -10.89 -17.72 -6.37
C ARG A 237 -10.29 -18.37 -5.12
N ASN A 238 -10.49 -19.68 -4.95
CA ASN A 238 -9.93 -20.43 -3.82
C ASN A 238 -8.40 -20.62 -3.95
N ASP A 239 -7.91 -20.67 -5.19
CA ASP A 239 -6.49 -20.65 -5.53
C ASP A 239 -6.25 -19.40 -6.38
N ASN A 240 -5.88 -18.30 -5.72
CA ASN A 240 -5.50 -17.06 -6.41
C ASN A 240 -4.08 -16.62 -6.09
N ARG A 241 -3.14 -17.56 -6.15
CA ARG A 241 -1.72 -17.32 -5.98
C ARG A 241 -1.22 -16.14 -6.83
N ALA A 242 -1.62 -16.11 -8.11
CA ALA A 242 -1.24 -15.08 -9.06
C ALA A 242 -1.71 -13.67 -8.66
N ALA A 243 -2.95 -13.52 -8.18
CA ALA A 243 -3.43 -12.20 -7.73
C ALA A 243 -2.69 -11.71 -6.48
N PHE A 244 -2.39 -12.57 -5.51
CA PHE A 244 -1.58 -12.19 -4.35
C PHE A 244 -0.18 -11.71 -4.78
N LEU A 245 0.45 -12.40 -5.74
CA LEU A 245 1.74 -11.97 -6.28
C LEU A 245 1.65 -10.64 -7.02
N LYS A 246 0.64 -10.45 -7.88
CA LYS A 246 0.41 -9.17 -8.60
C LYS A 246 0.23 -8.04 -7.59
N LEU A 247 -0.64 -8.21 -6.60
CA LEU A 247 -0.91 -7.22 -5.56
C LEU A 247 0.33 -6.91 -4.72
N SER A 248 1.11 -7.92 -4.34
CA SER A 248 2.39 -7.75 -3.64
C SER A 248 3.37 -6.89 -4.42
N LYS A 249 3.51 -7.14 -5.73
CA LYS A 249 4.41 -6.38 -6.61
C LYS A 249 3.95 -4.93 -6.76
N LEU A 250 2.65 -4.67 -6.76
CA LEU A 250 2.12 -3.31 -6.80
C LEU A 250 2.45 -2.53 -5.53
N TYR A 251 2.19 -3.11 -4.36
CA TYR A 251 2.58 -2.49 -3.09
C TYR A 251 4.09 -2.26 -3.01
N TYR A 252 4.89 -3.20 -3.51
CA TYR A 252 6.34 -3.05 -3.60
C TYR A 252 6.75 -1.82 -4.42
N ASN A 253 6.16 -1.65 -5.62
CA ASN A 253 6.48 -0.53 -6.50
C ASN A 253 6.02 0.83 -5.95
N LEU A 254 5.01 0.85 -5.08
CA LEU A 254 4.58 2.05 -4.34
C LEU A 254 5.45 2.35 -3.11
N GLY A 255 6.40 1.47 -2.79
CA GLY A 255 7.21 1.58 -1.59
C GLY A 255 6.47 1.18 -0.31
N GLU A 256 5.34 0.49 -0.41
CA GLU A 256 4.58 -0.11 0.70
C GLU A 256 5.09 -1.54 0.96
N HIS A 257 6.32 -1.63 1.45
CA HIS A 257 7.03 -2.90 1.63
C HIS A 257 6.39 -3.83 2.68
N GLU A 258 5.68 -3.30 3.67
CA GLU A 258 4.99 -4.10 4.68
C GLU A 258 3.78 -4.83 4.10
N GLU A 259 2.93 -4.10 3.37
CA GLU A 259 1.77 -4.67 2.68
C GLU A 259 2.21 -5.66 1.61
N SER A 260 3.26 -5.32 0.84
CA SER A 260 3.90 -6.26 -0.09
C SER A 260 4.30 -7.57 0.60
N LEU A 261 5.00 -7.49 1.73
CA LEU A 261 5.43 -8.66 2.48
C LEU A 261 4.25 -9.49 3.00
N SER A 262 3.17 -8.85 3.40
CA SER A 262 1.92 -9.50 3.82
C SER A 262 1.28 -10.28 2.68
N GLN A 263 1.11 -9.65 1.51
CA GLN A 263 0.46 -10.29 0.35
C GLN A 263 1.27 -11.47 -0.20
N VAL A 264 2.60 -11.36 -0.29
CA VAL A 264 3.43 -12.48 -0.76
C VAL A 264 3.50 -13.64 0.25
N ARG A 265 3.29 -13.39 1.55
CA ARG A 265 3.12 -14.47 2.54
C ARG A 265 1.83 -15.24 2.31
N GLU A 266 0.73 -14.57 2.02
CA GLU A 266 -0.52 -15.24 1.64
C GLU A 266 -0.35 -16.02 0.33
N CYS A 267 0.43 -15.51 -0.64
CA CYS A 267 0.80 -16.29 -1.82
C CYS A 267 1.49 -17.62 -1.45
N LEU A 268 2.53 -17.57 -0.61
CA LEU A 268 3.30 -18.75 -0.19
C LEU A 268 2.51 -19.70 0.72
N LYS A 269 1.46 -19.22 1.38
CA LYS A 269 0.54 -20.05 2.17
C LYS A 269 -0.33 -20.93 1.28
N LEU A 270 -0.68 -20.46 0.09
CA LEU A 270 -1.40 -21.25 -0.92
C LEU A 270 -0.47 -22.28 -1.58
N ASP A 271 0.76 -21.88 -1.89
CA ASP A 271 1.77 -22.76 -2.47
C ASP A 271 3.18 -22.41 -1.96
N GLN A 272 3.74 -23.31 -1.15
CA GLN A 272 5.06 -23.11 -0.53
C GLN A 272 6.22 -23.26 -1.53
N ASP A 273 5.99 -23.94 -2.65
CA ASP A 273 7.02 -24.27 -3.65
C ASP A 273 6.99 -23.32 -4.86
N ASP A 274 6.11 -22.31 -4.85
CA ASP A 274 6.04 -21.34 -5.93
C ASP A 274 7.31 -20.47 -6.01
N LYS A 275 8.03 -20.63 -7.13
CA LYS A 275 9.33 -19.99 -7.36
C LYS A 275 9.22 -18.48 -7.42
N ASP A 276 8.17 -17.93 -8.00
CA ASP A 276 8.01 -16.49 -8.23
C ASP A 276 7.69 -15.77 -6.92
N CYS A 277 6.74 -16.30 -6.14
CA CYS A 277 6.41 -15.80 -4.82
C CYS A 277 7.57 -15.98 -3.85
N PHE A 278 8.30 -17.09 -3.90
CA PHE A 278 9.45 -17.27 -3.01
C PHE A 278 10.61 -16.33 -3.35
N SER A 279 10.88 -16.12 -4.64
CA SER A 279 11.88 -15.15 -5.10
C SER A 279 11.52 -13.73 -4.65
N HIS A 280 10.27 -13.31 -4.89
CA HIS A 280 9.79 -12.00 -4.47
C HIS A 280 9.80 -11.86 -2.94
N TYR A 281 9.33 -12.86 -2.20
CA TYR A 281 9.35 -12.87 -0.73
C TYR A 281 10.75 -12.65 -0.16
N LYS A 282 11.78 -13.30 -0.71
CA LYS A 282 13.17 -13.12 -0.25
C LYS A 282 13.63 -11.68 -0.41
N GLN A 283 13.34 -11.07 -1.56
CA GLN A 283 13.69 -9.69 -1.85
C GLN A 283 12.98 -8.74 -0.89
N VAL A 284 11.64 -8.83 -0.81
CA VAL A 284 10.82 -7.96 0.04
C VAL A 284 11.20 -8.13 1.51
N LYS A 285 11.32 -9.37 2.00
CA LYS A 285 11.70 -9.64 3.40
C LYS A 285 13.05 -9.03 3.77
N LYS A 286 14.04 -9.15 2.89
CA LYS A 286 15.37 -8.58 3.13
C LYS A 286 15.30 -7.05 3.20
N LEU A 287 14.61 -6.43 2.25
CA LEU A 287 14.42 -4.98 2.20
C LEU A 287 13.66 -4.47 3.43
N THR A 288 12.49 -5.05 3.74
CA THR A 288 11.67 -4.69 4.90
C THR A 288 12.47 -4.77 6.19
N LYS A 289 13.24 -5.86 6.41
CA LYS A 289 14.10 -5.99 7.60
C LYS A 289 15.16 -4.90 7.70
N GLN A 290 15.73 -4.46 6.57
CA GLN A 290 16.72 -3.38 6.56
C GLN A 290 16.07 -2.04 6.92
N LEU A 291 14.87 -1.76 6.38
CA LEU A 291 14.12 -0.53 6.65
C LEU A 291 13.62 -0.48 8.10
N GLU A 292 12.98 -1.54 8.59
CA GLU A 292 12.53 -1.66 10.01
C GLU A 292 13.71 -1.44 10.97
N SER A 293 14.85 -2.10 10.70
CA SER A 293 16.06 -1.92 11.52
C SER A 293 16.57 -0.47 11.48
N ALA A 294 16.49 0.21 10.34
CA ALA A 294 16.91 1.61 10.23
C ALA A 294 16.03 2.53 11.09
N GLU A 295 14.71 2.32 11.06
CA GLU A 295 13.75 3.07 11.88
C GLU A 295 13.94 2.83 13.38
N GLU A 296 14.22 1.58 13.78
CA GLU A 296 14.58 1.25 15.16
C GLU A 296 15.85 1.99 15.61
N HIS A 297 16.87 2.08 14.75
CA HIS A 297 18.08 2.84 15.03
C HIS A 297 17.82 4.34 15.16
N ILE A 298 16.93 4.92 14.33
CA ILE A 298 16.50 6.33 14.46
C ILE A 298 15.81 6.55 15.81
N LYS A 299 14.85 5.69 16.19
CA LYS A 299 14.15 5.77 17.49
C LYS A 299 15.13 5.68 18.67
N ALA A 300 16.19 4.88 18.53
CA ALA A 300 17.27 4.77 19.50
C ALA A 300 18.35 5.87 19.39
N GLN A 301 18.17 6.88 18.54
CA GLN A 301 19.13 7.97 18.28
C GLN A 301 20.51 7.49 17.78
N ARG A 302 20.60 6.27 17.24
CA ARG A 302 21.80 5.69 16.64
C ARG A 302 21.86 6.00 15.14
N TYR A 303 22.05 7.27 14.82
CA TYR A 303 21.96 7.78 13.44
C TYR A 303 22.98 7.16 12.48
N ALA A 304 24.21 6.88 12.94
CA ALA A 304 25.23 6.26 12.10
C ALA A 304 24.82 4.84 11.65
N ASP A 305 24.27 4.04 12.56
CA ASP A 305 23.77 2.70 12.25
C ASP A 305 22.59 2.77 11.27
N ALA A 306 21.66 3.71 11.47
CA ALA A 306 20.51 3.92 10.60
C ALA A 306 20.93 4.26 9.15
N ILE A 307 21.91 5.16 8.99
CA ILE A 307 22.46 5.53 7.68
C ILE A 307 22.98 4.31 6.93
N GLU A 308 23.74 3.44 7.61
CA GLU A 308 24.28 2.23 7.00
C GLU A 308 23.17 1.24 6.60
N LYS A 309 22.07 1.15 7.37
CA LYS A 309 20.90 0.35 6.98
C LYS A 309 20.19 0.89 5.76
N TYR A 310 19.96 2.21 5.66
CA TYR A 310 19.35 2.81 4.46
C TYR A 310 20.23 2.67 3.22
N LYS A 311 21.55 2.86 3.34
CA LYS A 311 22.48 2.56 2.24
C LYS A 311 22.42 1.10 1.82
N ALA A 312 22.29 0.18 2.76
CA ALA A 312 22.14 -1.24 2.46
C ALA A 312 20.79 -1.57 1.80
N ALA A 313 19.71 -0.87 2.15
CA ALA A 313 18.40 -0.98 1.51
C ALA A 313 18.45 -0.51 0.05
N MET A 314 19.09 0.63 -0.23
CA MET A 314 19.30 1.14 -1.60
C MET A 314 20.13 0.17 -2.48
N LYS A 315 21.08 -0.54 -1.88
CA LYS A 315 21.84 -1.60 -2.58
C LYS A 315 21.01 -2.85 -2.83
N THR A 316 20.09 -3.18 -1.91
CA THR A 316 19.19 -4.33 -2.08
C THR A 316 18.17 -4.05 -3.17
N GLU A 317 17.62 -2.84 -3.24
CA GLU A 317 16.64 -2.44 -4.25
C GLU A 317 17.06 -1.15 -4.97
N PRO A 318 17.83 -1.27 -6.07
CA PRO A 318 18.24 -0.12 -6.88
C PRO A 318 17.25 0.24 -8.00
N ASN A 319 16.31 -0.63 -8.36
CA ASN A 319 15.47 -0.45 -9.56
C ASN A 319 14.19 0.31 -9.26
N VAL A 320 13.68 0.21 -8.03
CA VAL A 320 12.46 0.89 -7.60
C VAL A 320 12.82 2.21 -6.92
N GLU A 321 12.72 3.30 -7.71
CA GLU A 321 13.21 4.63 -7.35
C GLU A 321 12.66 5.17 -6.01
N ILE A 322 11.39 4.89 -5.70
CA ILE A 322 10.74 5.37 -4.47
C ILE A 322 11.49 4.94 -3.20
N TYR A 323 12.13 3.76 -3.18
CA TYR A 323 12.94 3.35 -2.03
C TYR A 323 14.22 4.15 -1.91
N THR A 324 14.84 4.52 -3.03
CA THR A 324 16.03 5.38 -3.05
C THR A 324 15.69 6.80 -2.57
N ILE A 325 14.58 7.36 -3.05
CA ILE A 325 14.10 8.68 -2.62
C ILE A 325 13.83 8.70 -1.11
N LYS A 326 13.03 7.75 -0.61
CA LYS A 326 12.72 7.64 0.82
C LYS A 326 14.00 7.43 1.65
N ALA A 327 14.89 6.55 1.23
CA ALA A 327 16.15 6.29 1.93
C ALA A 327 17.04 7.54 2.01
N LYS A 328 17.20 8.29 0.92
CA LYS A 328 17.97 9.54 0.91
C LYS A 328 17.36 10.59 1.84
N GLY A 329 16.05 10.74 1.84
CA GLY A 329 15.36 11.63 2.80
C GLY A 329 15.64 11.26 4.26
N TRP A 330 15.59 9.97 4.60
CA TRP A 330 15.92 9.52 5.96
C TRP A 330 17.41 9.63 6.32
N ILE A 331 18.31 9.42 5.36
CA ILE A 331 19.75 9.65 5.58
C ILE A 331 20.02 11.14 5.81
N CYS A 332 19.38 12.03 5.04
CA CYS A 332 19.41 13.49 5.25
C CYS A 332 18.99 13.83 6.68
N HIS A 333 17.86 13.30 7.14
CA HIS A 333 17.41 13.45 8.53
C HIS A 333 18.47 13.02 9.55
N CYS A 334 19.04 11.83 9.37
CA CYS A 334 20.06 11.30 10.27
C CYS A 334 21.35 12.14 10.30
N LEU A 335 21.79 12.66 9.15
CA LEU A 335 22.98 13.52 9.05
C LEU A 335 22.76 14.86 9.74
N SER A 336 21.59 15.48 9.52
CA SER A 336 21.20 16.73 10.17
C SER A 336 21.14 16.57 11.69
N LYS A 337 20.46 15.53 12.21
CA LYS A 337 20.37 15.26 13.65
C LYS A 337 21.71 14.88 14.30
N SER A 338 22.61 14.24 13.56
CA SER A 338 23.98 13.93 14.03
C SER A 338 24.98 15.09 13.86
N LYS A 339 24.52 16.26 13.38
CA LYS A 339 25.33 17.48 13.17
C LYS A 339 26.50 17.29 12.20
N ARG A 340 26.37 16.39 11.23
CA ARG A 340 27.34 16.21 10.14
C ARG A 340 27.03 17.18 9.01
N VAL A 341 27.29 18.46 9.25
CA VAL A 341 26.77 19.61 8.47
C VAL A 341 27.06 19.50 6.97
N ALA A 342 28.32 19.35 6.56
CA ALA A 342 28.69 19.32 5.14
C ALA A 342 27.99 18.18 4.38
N GLU A 343 28.04 16.97 4.92
CA GLU A 343 27.38 15.80 4.31
C GLU A 343 25.85 15.93 4.31
N ALA A 344 25.28 16.55 5.35
CA ALA A 344 23.85 16.81 5.41
C ALA A 344 23.41 17.75 4.29
N ILE A 345 24.10 18.88 4.08
CA ILE A 345 23.76 19.84 3.03
C ILE A 345 23.80 19.18 1.65
N ASP A 346 24.87 18.45 1.33
CA ASP A 346 25.03 17.80 0.02
C ASP A 346 23.92 16.77 -0.24
N LEU A 347 23.70 15.85 0.71
CA LEU A 347 22.75 14.76 0.52
C LEU A 347 21.29 15.22 0.63
N CYS A 348 20.98 16.17 1.52
CA CYS A 348 19.64 16.76 1.57
C CYS A 348 19.33 17.54 0.28
N SER A 349 20.33 18.20 -0.33
CA SER A 349 20.15 18.86 -1.62
C SER A 349 19.86 17.87 -2.75
N GLU A 350 20.57 16.74 -2.78
CA GLU A 350 20.28 15.64 -3.72
C GLU A 350 18.89 15.04 -3.46
N ALA A 351 18.50 14.83 -2.19
CA ALA A 351 17.18 14.31 -1.83
C ALA A 351 16.05 15.27 -2.25
N HIS A 352 16.24 16.57 -2.06
CA HIS A 352 15.28 17.59 -2.47
C HIS A 352 15.13 17.68 -3.99
N GLN A 353 16.20 17.50 -4.76
CA GLN A 353 16.10 17.43 -6.23
C GLN A 353 15.22 16.26 -6.70
N LEU A 354 15.22 15.15 -5.96
CA LEU A 354 14.41 13.96 -6.28
C LEU A 354 12.97 14.09 -5.80
N ASP A 355 12.73 14.78 -4.68
CA ASP A 355 11.41 15.01 -4.11
C ASP A 355 11.28 16.48 -3.61
N PRO A 356 11.01 17.43 -4.52
CA PRO A 356 11.01 18.86 -4.19
C PRO A 356 9.94 19.26 -3.16
N ARG A 357 8.84 18.50 -3.09
CA ARG A 357 7.70 18.79 -2.21
C ARG A 357 7.89 18.22 -0.80
N ASN A 358 9.04 17.60 -0.52
CA ASN A 358 9.30 16.97 0.76
C ASN A 358 9.69 18.00 1.83
N THR A 359 8.70 18.41 2.63
CA THR A 359 8.90 19.39 3.70
C THR A 359 9.87 18.92 4.78
N PHE A 360 9.98 17.61 5.02
CA PHE A 360 10.93 17.06 5.99
C PHE A 360 12.38 17.25 5.54
N VAL A 361 12.67 17.01 4.26
CA VAL A 361 14.01 17.19 3.69
C VAL A 361 14.41 18.67 3.70
N LEU A 362 13.49 19.56 3.30
CA LEU A 362 13.71 21.02 3.36
C LEU A 362 14.00 21.48 4.79
N ARG A 363 13.19 21.04 5.77
CA ARG A 363 13.42 21.34 7.19
C ARG A 363 14.80 20.87 7.66
N ASP A 364 15.15 19.63 7.37
CA ASP A 364 16.41 19.04 7.85
C ASP A 364 17.64 19.68 7.15
N ARG A 365 17.50 20.14 5.90
CA ARG A 365 18.49 20.94 5.16
C ARG A 365 18.63 22.34 5.76
N ALA A 366 17.52 23.02 6.08
CA ALA A 366 17.53 24.32 6.73
C ALA A 366 18.24 24.29 8.09
N GLU A 367 17.98 23.26 8.90
CA GLU A 367 18.70 23.06 10.17
C GLU A 367 20.21 22.85 9.96
N ALA A 368 20.61 22.16 8.88
CA ALA A 368 22.02 22.03 8.52
C ALA A 368 22.63 23.38 8.10
N PHE A 369 21.91 24.19 7.32
CA PHE A 369 22.35 25.55 6.96
C PHE A 369 22.47 26.48 8.18
N ILE A 370 21.55 26.40 9.15
CA ILE A 370 21.67 27.12 10.43
C ILE A 370 22.97 26.74 11.15
N LEU A 371 23.31 25.45 11.21
CA LEU A 371 24.55 24.98 11.83
C LEU A 371 25.80 25.42 11.05
N ASN A 372 25.68 25.69 9.74
CA ASN A 372 26.74 26.23 8.90
C ASN A 372 26.78 27.77 8.88
N GLU A 373 25.94 28.44 9.67
CA GLU A 373 25.78 29.91 9.70
C GLU A 373 25.30 30.53 8.38
N GLU A 374 24.73 29.72 7.47
CA GLU A 374 24.13 30.16 6.21
C GLU A 374 22.64 30.47 6.38
N PHE A 375 22.33 31.49 7.20
CA PHE A 375 20.96 31.76 7.64
C PHE A 375 20.01 32.18 6.51
N GLU A 376 20.51 32.87 5.48
CA GLU A 376 19.70 33.22 4.30
C GLU A 376 19.15 31.97 3.60
N LYS A 377 20.00 30.98 3.34
CA LYS A 377 19.59 29.71 2.70
C LYS A 377 18.63 28.90 3.58
N ALA A 378 18.85 28.92 4.89
CA ALA A 378 17.93 28.28 5.82
C ALA A 378 16.52 28.92 5.77
N ILE A 379 16.45 30.25 5.64
CA ILE A 379 15.17 30.97 5.51
C ILE A 379 14.48 30.61 4.18
N GLU A 380 15.22 30.55 3.07
CA GLU A 380 14.71 30.13 1.77
C GLU A 380 14.07 28.72 1.86
N ASP A 381 14.79 27.75 2.43
CA ASP A 381 14.28 26.38 2.61
C ASP A 381 13.01 26.31 3.46
N TYR A 382 12.94 27.07 4.56
CA TYR A 382 11.73 27.11 5.39
C TYR A 382 10.56 27.83 4.70
N GLN A 383 10.83 28.86 3.91
CA GLN A 383 9.81 29.54 3.12
C GLN A 383 9.22 28.60 2.08
N GLU A 384 10.07 27.89 1.34
CA GLU A 384 9.65 26.87 0.39
C GLU A 384 8.86 25.75 1.07
N ALA A 385 9.33 25.24 2.21
CA ALA A 385 8.61 24.21 2.95
C ALA A 385 7.21 24.67 3.39
N LYS A 386 7.06 25.95 3.76
CA LYS A 386 5.79 26.56 4.17
C LYS A 386 4.80 26.73 3.02
N GLU A 387 5.26 26.80 1.76
CA GLU A 387 4.36 26.81 0.60
C GLU A 387 3.60 25.48 0.47
N PHE A 388 4.21 24.37 0.91
CA PHE A 388 3.60 23.04 0.88
C PHE A 388 2.82 22.68 2.15
N ASP A 389 3.23 23.22 3.31
CA ASP A 389 2.62 22.93 4.61
C ASP A 389 2.59 24.17 5.52
N ALA A 390 1.66 25.08 5.23
CA ALA A 390 1.58 26.38 5.90
C ALA A 390 1.15 26.32 7.38
N GLU A 391 0.45 25.26 7.77
CA GLU A 391 -0.09 25.08 9.13
C GLU A 391 0.91 24.41 10.08
N ASN A 392 2.07 23.96 9.57
CA ASN A 392 3.06 23.26 10.38
C ASN A 392 3.81 24.21 11.33
N GLU A 393 3.54 24.08 12.62
CA GLU A 393 4.16 24.89 13.67
C GLU A 393 5.69 24.70 13.73
N GLU A 394 6.23 23.50 13.45
CA GLU A 394 7.69 23.29 13.45
C GLU A 394 8.40 24.14 12.39
N LEU A 395 7.77 24.30 11.21
CA LEU A 395 8.30 25.10 10.12
C LEU A 395 8.23 26.60 10.45
N LYS A 396 7.14 27.05 11.09
CA LYS A 396 7.00 28.44 11.54
C LYS A 396 8.06 28.79 12.59
N GLU A 397 8.21 27.95 13.61
CA GLU A 397 9.23 28.12 14.66
C GLU A 397 10.66 28.09 14.09
N GLY A 398 10.92 27.19 13.14
CA GLY A 398 12.20 27.10 12.43
C GLY A 398 12.52 28.37 11.64
N LEU A 399 11.56 28.89 10.89
CA LEU A 399 11.68 30.12 10.11
C LEU A 399 11.95 31.34 11.01
N GLU A 400 11.18 31.50 12.08
CA GLU A 400 11.37 32.59 13.05
C GLU A 400 12.75 32.53 13.71
N ARG A 401 13.20 31.31 14.06
CA ARG A 401 14.54 31.09 14.61
C ARG A 401 15.63 31.47 13.62
N ALA A 402 15.51 31.06 12.36
CA ALA A 402 16.47 31.40 11.30
C ALA A 402 16.52 32.91 11.06
N GLN A 403 15.37 33.59 10.99
CA GLN A 403 15.28 35.05 10.85
C GLN A 403 15.90 35.79 12.05
N LYS A 404 15.64 35.31 13.27
CA LYS A 404 16.25 35.87 14.49
C LYS A 404 17.77 35.72 14.47
N LEU A 405 18.29 34.55 14.07
CA LEU A 405 19.73 34.31 13.95
C LEU A 405 20.36 35.18 12.87
N LEU A 406 19.69 35.36 11.73
CA LEU A 406 20.13 36.29 10.68
C LEU A 406 20.19 37.74 11.19
N LYS A 407 19.18 38.19 11.95
CA LYS A 407 19.20 39.53 12.55
C LYS A 407 20.33 39.68 13.57
N GLN A 408 20.60 38.63 14.34
CA GLN A 408 21.71 38.61 15.30
C GLN A 408 23.07 38.62 14.61
N SER A 409 23.25 37.90 13.50
CA SER A 409 24.51 37.87 12.75
C SER A 409 24.82 39.21 12.09
N LYS A 410 23.79 39.95 11.65
CA LYS A 410 23.91 41.31 11.09
C LYS A 410 24.16 42.39 12.13
N LYS A 411 23.81 42.16 13.40
CA LYS A 411 23.98 43.17 14.47
C LYS A 411 25.46 43.41 14.75
N ARG A 412 25.92 44.63 14.48
CA ARG A 412 27.31 45.05 14.75
C ARG A 412 27.52 45.22 16.26
N ASN A 413 28.64 44.69 16.76
CA ASN A 413 29.06 44.93 18.15
C ASN A 413 30.26 45.88 18.18
N TYR A 414 29.99 47.18 18.29
CA TYR A 414 31.00 48.23 18.21
C TYR A 414 32.10 48.12 19.28
N TYR A 415 31.76 47.67 20.50
CA TYR A 415 32.76 47.42 21.55
C TYR A 415 33.70 46.27 21.20
N LYS A 416 33.16 45.18 20.61
CA LYS A 416 33.95 44.04 20.15
C LYS A 416 34.83 44.40 18.95
N ILE A 417 34.33 45.24 18.03
CA ILE A 417 35.08 45.73 16.87
C ILE A 417 36.32 46.52 17.32
N LEU A 418 36.18 47.42 18.30
CA LEU A 418 37.31 48.21 18.82
C LEU A 418 38.13 47.49 19.91
N GLY A 419 37.69 46.32 20.37
CA GLY A 419 38.37 45.54 21.41
C GLY A 419 38.40 46.21 22.78
N ILE A 420 37.35 46.96 23.12
CA ILE A 420 37.25 47.76 24.35
C ILE A 420 36.06 47.33 25.22
N GLN A 421 36.14 47.62 26.52
CA GLN A 421 35.06 47.34 27.47
C GLN A 421 33.93 48.37 27.37
N ARG A 422 32.72 48.00 27.79
CA ARG A 422 31.54 48.89 27.73
C ARG A 422 31.69 50.19 28.54
N ASN A 423 32.50 50.17 29.60
CA ASN A 423 32.79 51.33 30.44
C ASN A 423 33.95 52.21 29.91
N ALA A 424 34.49 51.93 28.71
CA ALA A 424 35.61 52.67 28.16
C ALA A 424 35.28 54.16 27.98
N ASN A 425 36.23 55.02 28.34
CA ASN A 425 36.10 56.46 28.19
C ASN A 425 36.37 56.92 26.75
N LYS A 426 36.01 58.16 26.40
CA LYS A 426 36.14 58.69 25.04
C LYS A 426 37.60 58.66 24.52
N GLN A 427 38.58 58.85 25.40
CA GLN A 427 40.00 58.83 25.03
C GLN A 427 40.48 57.41 24.68
N GLU A 428 40.03 56.40 25.44
CA GLU A 428 40.32 54.98 25.19
C GLU A 428 39.71 54.51 23.86
N ILE A 429 38.48 54.94 23.56
CA ILE A 429 37.82 54.66 22.28
C ILE A 429 38.62 55.24 21.10
N ILE A 430 39.02 56.52 21.20
CA ILE A 430 39.81 57.17 20.14
C ILE A 430 41.19 56.51 19.99
N LYS A 431 41.82 56.10 21.09
CA LYS A 431 43.10 55.40 21.08
C LYS A 431 43.01 54.03 20.40
N ALA A 432 41.97 53.25 20.73
CA ALA A 432 41.70 51.95 20.10
C ALA A 432 41.40 52.10 18.61
N TYR A 433 40.57 53.08 18.24
CA TYR A 433 40.30 53.44 16.85
C TYR A 433 41.58 53.77 16.08
N ARG A 434 42.42 54.68 16.58
CA ARG A 434 43.66 55.08 15.88
C ARG A 434 44.57 53.88 15.61
N LYS A 435 44.71 52.99 16.60
CA LYS A 435 45.52 51.77 16.47
C LYS A 435 44.97 50.84 15.39
N LEU A 436 43.67 50.57 15.40
CA LEU A 436 43.02 49.66 14.45
C LEU A 436 42.90 50.26 13.05
N ALA A 437 42.62 51.57 12.95
CA ALA A 437 42.57 52.29 11.68
C ALA A 437 43.94 52.33 11.01
N GLN A 438 45.04 52.50 11.76
CA GLN A 438 46.38 52.41 11.22
C GLN A 438 46.72 50.98 10.77
N GLN A 439 46.26 49.96 11.48
CA GLN A 439 46.52 48.56 11.15
C GLN A 439 45.77 48.11 9.89
N TRP A 440 44.48 48.46 9.79
CA TRP A 440 43.56 48.03 8.74
C TRP A 440 43.38 49.05 7.62
N HIS A 441 44.32 50.00 7.47
CA HIS A 441 44.28 50.93 6.36
C HIS A 441 44.49 50.18 5.03
N PRO A 442 43.67 50.39 3.98
CA PRO A 442 43.78 49.66 2.71
C PRO A 442 45.17 49.74 2.05
N ASP A 443 45.89 50.86 2.24
CA ASP A 443 47.25 51.05 1.73
C ASP A 443 48.30 50.07 2.31
N ASN A 444 47.99 49.39 3.43
CA ASN A 444 48.88 48.42 4.04
C ASN A 444 48.87 47.05 3.32
N PHE A 445 47.94 46.83 2.40
CA PHE A 445 47.71 45.53 1.76
C PHE A 445 48.00 45.62 0.26
N GLN A 446 48.66 44.60 -0.30
CA GLN A 446 49.07 44.59 -1.72
C GLN A 446 48.11 43.82 -2.62
N SER A 447 47.45 42.77 -2.10
CA SER A 447 46.46 41.98 -2.82
C SER A 447 45.10 42.68 -2.87
N GLU A 448 44.40 42.61 -4.01
CA GLU A 448 43.05 43.17 -4.17
C GLU A 448 42.02 42.53 -3.23
N ASP A 449 42.15 41.23 -2.94
CA ASP A 449 41.23 40.55 -2.03
C ASP A 449 41.48 40.97 -0.57
N GLU A 450 42.74 41.16 -0.19
CA GLU A 450 43.13 41.66 1.14
C GLU A 450 42.72 43.13 1.34
N LYS A 451 42.85 43.96 0.30
CA LYS A 451 42.37 45.35 0.33
C LYS A 451 40.88 45.42 0.57
N LYS A 452 40.07 44.61 -0.12
CA LYS A 452 38.61 44.56 0.09
C LYS A 452 38.24 44.14 1.51
N GLU A 453 38.96 43.17 2.08
CA GLU A 453 38.72 42.78 3.48
C GLU A 453 39.13 43.89 4.45
N ALA A 454 40.27 44.53 4.21
CA ALA A 454 40.75 45.66 5.00
C ALA A 454 39.79 46.86 4.93
N GLU A 455 39.24 47.17 3.75
CA GLU A 455 38.22 48.21 3.56
C GLU A 455 36.97 47.91 4.39
N LYS A 456 36.43 46.69 4.33
CA LYS A 456 35.27 46.29 5.16
C LYS A 456 35.56 46.46 6.65
N ARG A 457 36.73 46.00 7.11
CA ARG A 457 37.16 46.17 8.51
C ARG A 457 37.31 47.63 8.90
N PHE A 458 37.89 48.45 8.02
CA PHE A 458 38.10 49.87 8.25
C PHE A 458 36.76 50.62 8.36
N ILE A 459 35.78 50.28 7.52
CA ILE A 459 34.41 50.81 7.60
C ILE A 459 33.78 50.47 8.96
N ASP A 460 33.88 49.22 9.41
CA ASP A 460 33.34 48.80 10.71
C ASP A 460 34.04 49.51 11.89
N ILE A 461 35.36 49.69 11.81
CA ILE A 461 36.17 50.43 12.81
C ILE A 461 35.77 51.91 12.88
N ALA A 462 35.55 52.55 11.72
CA ALA A 462 35.10 53.93 11.63
C ALA A 462 33.68 54.10 12.20
N ALA A 463 32.75 53.22 11.82
CA ALA A 463 31.39 53.18 12.34
C ALA A 463 31.38 52.99 13.88
N ALA A 464 32.22 52.09 14.41
CA ALA A 464 32.34 51.88 15.84
C ALA A 464 32.84 53.12 16.59
N LYS A 465 33.79 53.87 16.01
CA LYS A 465 34.25 55.13 16.60
C LYS A 465 33.16 56.19 16.58
N GLU A 466 32.40 56.32 15.50
CA GLU A 466 31.31 57.29 15.39
C GLU A 466 30.25 57.03 16.47
N VAL A 467 29.72 55.80 16.53
CA VAL A 467 28.68 55.43 17.49
C VAL A 467 29.13 55.56 18.94
N LEU A 468 30.36 55.12 19.27
CA LEU A 468 30.81 55.10 20.67
C LEU A 468 31.36 56.44 21.18
N THR A 469 31.70 57.39 20.30
CA THR A 469 32.20 58.72 20.70
C THR A 469 31.12 59.79 20.80
N ASP A 470 29.97 59.56 20.17
CA ASP A 470 28.76 60.36 20.31
C ASP A 470 27.93 59.86 21.51
N PRO A 471 27.64 60.71 22.52
CA PRO A 471 26.89 60.29 23.71
C PRO A 471 25.48 59.76 23.43
N GLU A 472 24.76 60.35 22.47
CA GLU A 472 23.38 59.96 22.16
C GLU A 472 23.36 58.64 21.38
N MET A 473 24.24 58.49 20.39
CA MET A 473 24.35 57.25 19.62
C MET A 473 24.84 56.09 20.50
N ARG A 474 25.80 56.35 21.40
CA ARG A 474 26.26 55.35 22.36
C ARG A 474 25.14 54.93 23.31
N GLN A 475 24.35 55.88 23.81
CA GLN A 475 23.22 55.57 24.68
C GLN A 475 22.16 54.72 23.99
N LYS A 476 21.83 55.03 22.73
CA LYS A 476 20.91 54.22 21.89
C LYS A 476 21.43 52.80 21.69
N PHE A 477 22.73 52.67 21.38
CA PHE A 477 23.39 51.39 21.24
C PHE A 477 23.37 50.57 22.54
N ASP A 478 23.67 51.22 23.67
CA ASP A 478 23.65 50.60 25.00
C ASP A 478 22.23 50.22 25.46
N SER A 479 21.19 50.93 25.01
CA SER A 479 19.79 50.55 25.20
C SER A 479 19.32 49.43 24.26
N GLY A 480 20.18 48.96 23.36
CA GLY A 480 19.94 47.80 22.49
C GLY A 480 19.55 48.11 21.06
N GLU A 481 19.42 49.39 20.69
CA GLU A 481 19.09 49.88 19.35
C GLU A 481 20.37 50.26 18.60
N ASP A 482 20.65 49.61 17.47
CA ASP A 482 21.83 49.97 16.68
C ASP A 482 21.57 51.28 15.90
N PRO A 483 22.30 52.38 16.18
CA PRO A 483 22.02 53.69 15.59
C PRO A 483 22.35 53.77 14.10
N LEU A 484 23.13 52.83 13.59
CA LEU A 484 23.51 52.73 12.18
C LEU A 484 22.81 51.56 11.47
N ASP A 485 21.81 50.93 12.10
CA ASP A 485 20.99 49.89 11.47
C ASP A 485 20.10 50.49 10.36
N PRO A 486 20.23 50.03 9.11
CA PRO A 486 19.41 50.51 7.99
C PRO A 486 17.91 50.36 8.20
N GLU A 487 17.45 49.33 8.94
CA GLU A 487 16.02 49.10 9.18
C GLU A 487 15.42 50.13 10.16
N ASN A 488 16.20 50.61 11.13
CA ASN A 488 15.74 51.60 12.12
C ASN A 488 15.68 53.03 11.53
N GLN A 489 16.31 53.30 10.38
CA GLN A 489 16.24 54.61 9.70
C GLN A 489 14.99 54.78 8.83
N GLN A 490 14.19 53.73 8.58
CA GLN A 490 12.95 53.82 7.80
C GLN A 490 11.71 54.22 8.61
N GLY A 491 11.79 54.31 9.94
CA GLY A 491 10.64 54.53 10.83
C GLY A 491 10.51 55.91 11.51
N GLY A 492 11.40 56.87 11.23
CA GLY A 492 11.49 58.14 11.98
C GLY A 492 11.41 59.39 11.10
N SER A 493 10.40 60.21 11.33
CA SER A 493 10.17 61.51 10.69
C SER A 493 11.37 62.46 10.77
N GLY A 494 11.80 62.97 9.61
CA GLY A 494 12.20 64.35 9.36
C GLY A 494 13.28 64.97 10.26
N HIS A 495 14.55 64.64 10.03
CA HIS A 495 15.63 65.64 10.12
C HIS A 495 16.68 65.38 9.03
N GLN A 496 16.73 66.31 8.09
CA GLN A 496 17.62 66.34 6.94
C GLN A 496 19.03 66.69 7.43
N HIS A 497 19.81 65.68 7.83
CA HIS A 497 21.26 65.80 7.90
C HIS A 497 21.84 65.55 6.51
N GLN A 498 22.59 66.53 6.04
CA GLN A 498 23.10 66.67 4.68
C GLN A 498 24.33 65.76 4.48
N TRP A 499 24.09 64.44 4.41
CA TRP A 499 24.94 63.42 3.82
C TRP A 499 23.99 62.30 3.40
N ALA A 500 23.40 62.38 2.21
CA ALA A 500 22.52 61.31 1.72
C ALA A 500 22.49 61.26 0.19
N SER A 501 23.65 61.41 -0.45
CA SER A 501 23.74 61.19 -1.90
C SER A 501 25.01 60.46 -2.36
N GLU A 502 25.80 59.88 -1.46
CA GLU A 502 27.06 59.22 -1.87
C GLU A 502 27.41 57.94 -1.11
N PHE A 503 26.47 57.38 -0.35
CA PHE A 503 26.70 56.14 0.38
C PHE A 503 25.69 55.07 -0.05
N ASN A 504 25.97 54.48 -1.20
CA ASN A 504 25.29 53.29 -1.68
C ASN A 504 26.25 52.11 -1.45
N PRO A 505 26.07 51.26 -0.42
CA PRO A 505 27.08 50.30 0.04
C PRO A 505 27.28 49.10 -0.91
N PHE A 506 26.59 49.10 -2.05
CA PHE A 506 26.70 48.07 -3.10
C PHE A 506 27.12 48.64 -4.47
N GLY A 507 27.50 49.92 -4.54
CA GLY A 507 28.02 50.53 -5.77
C GLY A 507 29.54 50.37 -5.88
N SER A 508 30.01 49.74 -6.95
CA SER A 508 31.44 49.61 -7.30
C SER A 508 32.04 50.97 -7.73
N GLY A 509 32.14 51.91 -6.79
CA GLY A 509 32.74 53.24 -7.00
C GLY A 509 34.11 53.34 -6.36
N ASN A 510 35.09 53.85 -7.11
CA ASN A 510 36.46 54.07 -6.66
C ASN A 510 36.50 55.22 -5.64
N PHE A 511 36.81 54.94 -4.36
CA PHE A 511 36.84 55.94 -3.29
C PHE A 511 38.21 56.62 -3.16
N HIS A 512 38.24 57.96 -3.20
CA HIS A 512 39.41 58.75 -2.83
C HIS A 512 39.16 59.45 -1.48
N PHE A 513 39.91 59.06 -0.45
CA PHE A 513 39.85 59.69 0.87
C PHE A 513 40.88 60.83 0.95
N LYS A 514 40.44 62.06 1.25
CA LYS A 514 41.31 63.17 1.66
C LYS A 514 41.12 63.42 3.16
N PHE A 515 42.23 63.43 3.90
CA PHE A 515 42.22 63.76 5.32
C PHE A 515 42.96 65.07 5.59
N HIS A 516 42.37 65.89 6.46
CA HIS A 516 43.04 66.99 7.14
C HIS A 516 43.45 66.52 8.54
N PHE A 517 44.76 66.57 8.80
CA PHE A 517 45.32 66.39 10.13
C PHE A 517 45.49 67.77 10.77
N ASN A 518 44.89 67.98 11.95
CA ASN A 518 45.30 69.01 12.90
C ASN A 518 45.83 68.34 14.16
#